data_AF-A0A4R0MPQ5-F1
#
_entry.id   AF-A0A4R0MPQ5-F1
#
_cell.length_a   1.000
_cell.length_b   1.000
_cell.length_c   1.000
_cell.angle_alpha   90.00
_cell.angle_beta   90.00
_cell.angle_gamma   90.00
#
_symmetry.space_group_name_H-M   'P 1'
#
loop_
_entity.id
_entity.type
_entity.pdbx_description
1 polymer ?
#
loop_
_entity_poly.entity_id
_entity_poly.type
_entity_poly.pdbx_seq_one_letter_code
_entity_poly.pdbx_strand_id
1 'polypeptide(L)'
;MADGADIALFSLSVDLNYLKANLTKKFAVAVKVSSPQVGTSSLSHAVILIDPAFLVPTANFTAVASAKVASFSNTSLNAVTYSWDYGDGTAVSTAKEAPHTYAAAGTYNVTLTAFGALGESNKSVKTISVVIN
;
A
#
# COMPACT_ATOMS: atom_id res chain seq x y z
N MET A 1 30.84 -37.16 -7.26
CA MET A 1 30.32 -36.36 -6.13
C MET A 1 29.07 -35.71 -6.64
N ALA A 2 27.90 -36.06 -6.08
CA ALA A 2 26.65 -35.46 -6.51
C ALA A 2 26.75 -33.94 -6.34
N ASP A 3 26.30 -33.24 -7.36
CA ASP A 3 26.02 -31.81 -7.38
C ASP A 3 25.07 -31.46 -6.21
N GLY A 4 25.69 -31.10 -5.08
CA GLY A 4 25.04 -30.82 -3.80
C GLY A 4 24.09 -29.63 -3.89
N ALA A 5 22.83 -29.91 -4.22
CA ALA A 5 21.72 -29.00 -3.98
C ALA A 5 21.32 -29.07 -2.49
N ASP A 6 22.25 -28.74 -1.59
CA ASP A 6 21.92 -28.50 -0.18
C ASP A 6 21.17 -27.16 -0.09
N ILE A 7 19.84 -27.24 -0.05
CA ILE A 7 18.99 -26.07 0.17
C ILE A 7 18.88 -25.86 1.69
N ALA A 8 19.59 -24.86 2.21
CA ALA A 8 19.39 -24.38 3.57
C ALA A 8 18.45 -23.17 3.56
N LEU A 9 17.31 -23.29 4.25
CA LEU A 9 16.43 -22.16 4.49
C LEU A 9 17.09 -21.22 5.51
N PHE A 10 17.04 -19.92 5.25
CA PHE A 10 17.38 -18.89 6.21
C PHE A 10 16.25 -17.85 6.27
N SER A 11 16.06 -17.25 7.44
CA SER A 11 15.12 -16.15 7.63
C SER A 11 15.87 -14.84 7.75
N LEU A 12 15.46 -13.86 6.95
CA LEU A 12 15.86 -12.47 7.14
C LEU A 12 14.72 -11.72 7.82
N SER A 13 14.97 -11.23 9.03
CA SER A 13 14.02 -10.38 9.76
C SER A 13 14.51 -8.95 9.75
N VAL A 14 13.60 -8.01 9.53
CA VAL A 14 13.90 -6.57 9.54
C VAL A 14 12.93 -5.87 10.49
N ASP A 15 13.46 -5.03 11.37
CA ASP A 15 12.67 -4.27 12.31
C ASP A 15 11.88 -3.17 11.57
N LEU A 16 10.55 -3.31 11.58
CA LEU A 16 9.65 -2.36 10.93
C LEU A 16 9.65 -0.98 11.60
N ASN A 17 9.94 -0.89 12.91
CA ASN A 17 10.07 0.40 13.59
C ASN A 17 11.33 1.15 13.11
N TYR A 18 12.41 0.40 12.88
CA TYR A 18 13.63 0.98 12.31
C TYR A 18 13.39 1.49 10.88
N LEU A 19 12.69 0.72 10.04
CA LEU A 19 12.34 1.16 8.68
C LEU A 19 11.42 2.39 8.70
N LYS A 20 10.43 2.42 9.60
CA LYS A 20 9.53 3.56 9.81
C LYS A 20 10.29 4.84 10.20
N ALA A 21 11.35 4.73 10.99
CA ALA A 21 12.20 5.87 11.35
C ALA A 21 13.12 6.34 10.21
N ASN A 22 13.21 5.61 9.09
CA ASN A 22 14.19 5.83 8.02
C ASN A 22 13.55 5.78 6.61
N LEU A 23 12.36 6.38 6.44
CA LEU A 23 11.57 6.27 5.21
C LEU A 23 12.24 6.73 3.91
N THR A 24 13.27 7.56 3.99
CA THR A 24 14.00 8.10 2.83
C THR A 24 15.23 7.27 2.46
N LYS A 25 15.61 6.29 3.28
CA LYS A 25 16.80 5.46 3.05
C LYS A 25 16.42 4.19 2.31
N LYS A 26 17.29 3.76 1.39
CA LYS A 26 17.21 2.43 0.77
C LYS A 26 18.23 1.52 1.43
N PHE A 27 17.80 0.32 1.78
CA PHE A 27 18.67 -0.67 2.40
C PHE A 27 18.97 -1.77 1.40
N ALA A 28 20.20 -2.29 1.46
CA ALA A 28 20.66 -3.39 0.66
C ALA A 28 21.29 -4.44 1.56
N VAL A 29 20.82 -5.69 1.44
CA VAL A 29 21.50 -6.85 2.02
C VAL A 29 22.24 -7.55 0.90
N ALA A 30 23.58 -7.55 0.97
CA ALA A 30 24.42 -8.23 0.00
C ALA A 30 24.85 -9.60 0.55
N VAL A 31 24.48 -10.66 -0.16
CA VAL A 31 24.94 -12.01 0.14
C VAL A 31 26.12 -12.32 -0.75
N LYS A 32 27.29 -12.58 -0.15
CA LYS A 32 28.49 -13.03 -0.85
C LYS A 32 28.60 -14.54 -0.73
N VAL A 33 28.50 -15.24 -1.85
CA VAL A 33 28.85 -16.67 -1.90
C VAL A 33 30.36 -16.78 -2.00
N SER A 34 31.01 -17.68 -1.27
CA SER A 34 32.44 -17.95 -1.43
C SER A 34 32.76 -19.42 -1.22
N SER A 35 33.75 -19.93 -1.94
CA SER A 35 34.26 -21.30 -1.81
C SER A 35 35.78 -21.26 -1.63
N PRO A 36 36.33 -21.99 -0.64
CA PRO A 36 37.78 -22.17 -0.52
C PRO A 36 38.41 -22.92 -1.70
N GLN A 37 37.61 -23.67 -2.48
CA GLN A 37 38.08 -24.55 -3.55
C GLN A 37 38.11 -23.90 -4.94
N VAL A 38 37.38 -22.80 -5.15
CA VAL A 38 37.33 -22.07 -6.43
C VAL A 38 37.89 -20.66 -6.22
N GLY A 39 39.03 -20.35 -6.86
CA GLY A 39 39.74 -19.08 -6.71
C GLY A 39 38.90 -17.85 -7.09
N THR A 40 38.37 -17.17 -6.07
CA THR A 40 37.89 -15.77 -5.89
C THR A 40 37.27 -14.95 -7.04
N SER A 41 37.12 -15.41 -8.28
CA SER A 41 36.87 -14.52 -9.42
C SER A 41 35.50 -14.65 -10.10
N SER A 42 34.57 -15.45 -9.57
CA SER A 42 33.16 -15.32 -9.94
C SER A 42 32.25 -15.65 -8.75
N LEU A 43 32.28 -14.79 -7.74
CA LEU A 43 31.35 -14.87 -6.62
C LEU A 43 30.08 -14.09 -6.98
N SER A 44 28.96 -14.79 -7.10
CA SER A 44 27.64 -14.18 -7.31
C SER A 44 27.22 -13.40 -6.07
N HIS A 45 26.67 -12.21 -6.28
CA HIS A 45 26.02 -11.43 -5.24
C HIS A 45 24.51 -11.53 -5.44
N ALA A 46 23.77 -11.83 -4.37
CA ALA A 46 22.35 -11.54 -4.30
C ALA A 46 22.18 -10.23 -3.51
N VAL A 47 21.43 -9.28 -4.06
CA VAL A 47 21.11 -8.01 -3.39
C VAL A 47 19.62 -7.97 -3.12
N ILE A 48 19.25 -7.91 -1.85
CA ILE A 48 17.86 -7.67 -1.44
C ILE A 48 17.74 -6.17 -1.17
N LEU A 49 16.92 -5.49 -1.98
CA LEU A 49 16.59 -4.08 -1.81
C LEU A 49 15.34 -3.93 -0.95
N ILE A 50 15.41 -3.06 0.05
CA ILE A 50 14.28 -2.73 0.92
C ILE A 50 14.06 -1.22 0.82
N ASP A 51 12.91 -0.84 0.28
CA ASP A 51 12.45 0.55 0.19
C ASP A 51 11.33 0.77 1.21
N PRO A 52 11.59 1.42 2.36
CA PRO A 52 10.59 1.60 3.41
C PRO A 52 9.35 2.40 2.99
N ALA A 53 9.33 3.02 1.80
CA ALA A 53 8.15 3.72 1.29
C ALA A 53 6.89 2.83 1.25
N PHE A 54 7.03 1.50 1.22
CA PHE A 54 5.90 0.57 1.34
C PHE A 54 5.13 0.68 2.66
N LEU A 55 5.72 1.31 3.69
CA LEU A 55 5.08 1.51 4.99
C LEU A 55 4.13 2.71 5.03
N VAL A 56 4.18 3.57 4.00
CA VAL A 56 3.38 4.78 3.94
C VAL A 56 2.22 4.57 2.95
N PRO A 57 0.96 4.55 3.43
CA PRO A 57 -0.18 4.45 2.55
C PRO A 57 -0.29 5.71 1.70
N THR A 58 -0.71 5.56 0.44
CA THR A 58 -1.10 6.69 -0.41
C THR A 58 -2.56 6.50 -0.79
N ALA A 59 -3.44 7.31 -0.22
CA ALA A 59 -4.86 7.25 -0.49
C ALA A 59 -5.16 7.81 -1.88
N ASN A 60 -5.96 7.09 -2.65
CA ASN A 60 -6.50 7.58 -3.92
C ASN A 60 -7.74 6.78 -4.30
N PHE A 61 -8.64 7.37 -5.07
CA PHE A 61 -9.82 6.68 -5.58
C PHE A 61 -10.36 7.31 -6.85
N THR A 62 -11.16 6.56 -7.60
CA THR A 62 -12.00 7.10 -8.68
C THR A 62 -13.45 7.13 -8.23
N ALA A 63 -14.21 8.08 -8.78
CA ALA A 63 -15.63 8.22 -8.51
C ALA A 63 -16.40 8.43 -9.81
N VAL A 64 -17.54 7.77 -9.93
CA VAL A 64 -18.50 7.99 -11.03
C VAL A 64 -19.87 8.20 -10.40
N ALA A 65 -20.47 9.37 -10.65
CA ALA A 65 -21.81 9.70 -10.19
C ALA A 65 -22.81 9.58 -11.34
N SER A 66 -23.95 8.93 -11.08
CA SER A 66 -25.06 8.80 -12.00
C SER A 66 -26.36 9.02 -11.23
N ALA A 67 -27.01 10.16 -11.48
CA ALA A 67 -28.14 10.64 -10.70
C ALA A 67 -27.82 10.64 -9.18
N LYS A 68 -28.60 9.90 -8.37
CA LYS A 68 -28.44 9.79 -6.91
C LYS A 68 -27.34 8.84 -6.46
N VAL A 69 -26.82 7.99 -7.35
CA VAL A 69 -25.88 6.92 -6.98
C VAL A 69 -24.47 7.31 -7.42
N ALA A 70 -23.50 7.19 -6.52
CA ALA A 70 -22.09 7.31 -6.84
C ALA A 70 -21.37 6.00 -6.55
N SER A 71 -20.55 5.55 -7.50
CA SER A 71 -19.65 4.41 -7.33
C SER A 71 -18.25 4.92 -7.03
N PHE A 72 -17.63 4.37 -5.99
CA PHE A 72 -16.29 4.73 -5.56
C PHE A 72 -15.38 3.51 -5.57
N SER A 73 -14.25 3.62 -6.27
CA SER A 73 -13.25 2.56 -6.40
C SER A 73 -11.93 2.98 -5.80
N ASN A 74 -11.47 2.20 -4.82
CA ASN A 74 -10.23 2.47 -4.12
C ASN A 74 -9.02 2.10 -4.98
N THR A 75 -8.12 3.07 -5.18
CA THR A 75 -6.85 2.92 -5.91
C THR A 75 -5.64 3.22 -5.02
N SER A 76 -5.84 3.16 -3.71
CA SER A 76 -4.80 3.44 -2.71
C SER A 76 -3.68 2.41 -2.79
N LEU A 77 -2.46 2.87 -2.52
CA LEU A 77 -1.26 2.04 -2.43
C LEU A 77 -0.86 1.86 -0.97
N ASN A 78 -0.18 0.74 -0.67
CA ASN A 78 0.48 0.50 0.63
C ASN A 78 -0.45 0.57 1.85
N ALA A 79 -1.74 0.33 1.64
CA ALA A 79 -2.76 0.39 2.69
C ALA A 79 -3.33 -1.00 2.98
N VAL A 80 -3.67 -1.22 4.24
CA VAL A 80 -4.23 -2.47 4.77
C VAL A 80 -5.74 -2.35 4.95
N THR A 81 -6.20 -1.19 5.45
CA THR A 81 -7.62 -0.90 5.67
C THR A 81 -7.98 0.51 5.22
N TYR A 82 -9.28 0.77 5.12
CA TYR A 82 -9.81 2.00 4.55
C TYR A 82 -11.05 2.48 5.30
N SER A 83 -11.32 3.77 5.22
CA SER A 83 -12.56 4.38 5.70
C SER A 83 -13.04 5.44 4.71
N TRP A 84 -14.32 5.39 4.36
CA TRP A 84 -14.99 6.30 3.46
C TRP A 84 -15.95 7.19 4.23
N ASP A 85 -15.79 8.50 4.08
CA ASP A 85 -16.78 9.51 4.46
C ASP A 85 -17.34 10.10 3.16
N TYR A 86 -18.65 9.95 2.94
CA TYR A 86 -19.31 10.38 1.71
C TYR A 86 -19.64 11.88 1.67
N GLY A 87 -19.42 12.60 2.78
CA GLY A 87 -19.62 14.04 2.89
C GLY A 87 -21.07 14.49 3.07
N ASP A 88 -22.01 13.56 3.27
CA ASP A 88 -23.44 13.82 3.47
C ASP A 88 -23.93 13.48 4.90
N GLY A 89 -23.01 13.14 5.80
CA GLY A 89 -23.30 12.78 7.19
C GLY A 89 -23.81 11.35 7.39
N THR A 90 -23.83 10.52 6.34
CA THR A 90 -24.15 9.09 6.48
C THR A 90 -23.01 8.30 7.12
N ALA A 91 -23.29 7.05 7.50
CA ALA A 91 -22.31 6.18 8.14
C ALA A 91 -21.12 5.89 7.21
N VAL A 92 -19.93 5.84 7.81
CA VAL A 92 -18.70 5.52 7.09
C VAL A 92 -18.68 4.08 6.60
N SER A 93 -18.00 3.82 5.49
CA SER A 93 -17.78 2.47 4.95
C SER A 93 -16.31 2.07 5.03
N THR A 94 -16.04 0.78 5.20
CA THR A 94 -14.67 0.21 5.17
C THR A 94 -14.43 -0.69 3.96
N ALA A 95 -15.40 -0.76 3.04
CA ALA A 95 -15.30 -1.58 1.84
C ALA A 95 -14.25 -1.04 0.86
N LYS A 96 -13.66 -1.94 0.06
CA LYS A 96 -12.74 -1.53 -1.01
C LYS A 96 -13.46 -0.79 -2.14
N GLU A 97 -14.61 -1.32 -2.55
CA GLU A 97 -15.56 -0.69 -3.46
C GLU A 97 -16.76 -0.25 -2.61
N ALA A 98 -17.12 1.02 -2.67
CA ALA A 98 -18.03 1.61 -1.69
C ALA A 98 -19.13 2.43 -2.36
N PRO A 99 -20.02 1.82 -3.16
CA PRO A 99 -21.12 2.56 -3.77
C PRO A 99 -22.02 3.20 -2.71
N HIS A 100 -22.49 4.40 -2.99
CA HIS A 100 -23.32 5.18 -2.07
C HIS A 100 -24.49 5.84 -2.79
N THR A 101 -25.61 5.98 -2.09
CA THR A 101 -26.81 6.65 -2.61
C THR A 101 -27.08 7.90 -1.80
N TYR A 102 -27.07 9.05 -2.45
CA TYR A 102 -27.32 10.35 -1.84
C TYR A 102 -28.81 10.68 -1.83
N ALA A 103 -29.28 11.24 -0.71
CA ALA A 103 -30.69 11.61 -0.53
C ALA A 103 -31.10 12.85 -1.34
N ALA A 104 -30.18 13.80 -1.54
CA ALA A 104 -30.40 15.08 -2.19
C ALA A 104 -29.42 15.31 -3.35
N ALA A 105 -29.81 16.15 -4.31
CA ALA A 105 -28.87 16.71 -5.27
C ALA A 105 -27.94 17.68 -4.54
N GLY A 106 -26.68 17.72 -4.97
CA GLY A 106 -25.70 18.55 -4.29
C GLY A 106 -24.27 18.24 -4.70
N THR A 107 -23.36 18.98 -4.10
CA THR A 107 -21.92 18.75 -4.24
C THR A 107 -21.39 18.21 -2.91
N TYR A 108 -20.69 17.08 -2.96
CA TYR A 108 -20.23 16.37 -1.77
C TYR A 108 -18.72 16.17 -1.82
N ASN A 109 -18.05 16.45 -0.69
CA ASN A 109 -16.63 16.18 -0.51
C ASN A 109 -16.45 14.79 0.07
N VAL A 110 -16.15 13.82 -0.81
CA VAL A 110 -15.92 12.44 -0.40
C VAL A 110 -14.48 12.29 0.04
N THR A 111 -14.28 11.72 1.23
CA THR A 111 -12.95 11.48 1.81
C THR A 111 -12.70 9.99 1.93
N LEU A 112 -11.63 9.52 1.30
CA LEU A 112 -11.04 8.21 1.56
C LEU A 112 -9.85 8.37 2.50
N THR A 113 -9.89 7.71 3.65
CA THR A 113 -8.74 7.53 4.54
C THR A 113 -8.19 6.12 4.35
N ALA A 114 -6.91 6.01 3.98
CA ALA A 114 -6.20 4.74 3.83
C ALA A 114 -5.23 4.57 5.00
N PHE A 115 -5.24 3.40 5.64
CA PHE A 115 -4.41 3.09 6.81
C PHE A 115 -3.36 2.03 6.47
N GLY A 116 -2.11 2.32 6.80
CA GLY A 116 -0.96 1.43 6.59
C GLY A 116 -0.77 0.43 7.73
N ALA A 117 0.16 -0.51 7.53
CA ALA A 117 0.38 -1.62 8.45
C ALA A 117 0.90 -1.21 9.84
N LEU A 118 1.53 -0.03 9.96
CA LEU A 118 2.12 0.49 11.21
C LEU A 118 1.34 1.68 11.81
N GLY A 119 0.06 1.81 11.46
CA GLY A 119 -0.82 2.86 11.97
C GLY A 119 -0.70 4.22 11.26
N GLU A 120 0.18 4.35 10.28
CA GLU A 120 0.22 5.52 9.40
C GLU A 120 -1.06 5.64 8.60
N SER A 121 -1.45 6.86 8.24
CA SER A 121 -2.63 7.09 7.40
C SER A 121 -2.40 8.19 6.39
N ASN A 122 -3.14 8.12 5.29
CA ASN A 122 -3.19 9.15 4.27
C ASN A 122 -4.65 9.38 3.85
N LYS A 123 -4.96 10.59 3.38
CA LYS A 123 -6.30 10.98 2.96
C LYS A 123 -6.31 11.49 1.54
N SER A 124 -7.33 11.10 0.78
CA SER A 124 -7.68 11.68 -0.50
C SER A 124 -9.09 12.24 -0.40
N VAL A 125 -9.30 13.46 -0.89
CA VAL A 125 -10.61 14.11 -0.97
C VAL A 125 -10.92 14.39 -2.43
N LYS A 126 -12.12 14.01 -2.88
CA LYS A 126 -12.64 14.40 -4.20
C LYS A 126 -14.05 14.93 -4.07
N THR A 127 -14.29 16.03 -4.76
CA THR A 127 -15.62 16.62 -4.87
C THR A 127 -16.38 15.93 -5.99
N ILE A 128 -17.60 15.49 -5.71
CA ILE A 128 -18.53 14.95 -6.72
C ILE A 128 -19.81 15.77 -6.76
N SER A 129 -20.46 15.79 -7.92
CA SER A 129 -21.79 16.40 -8.10
C SER A 129 -22.83 15.31 -8.31
N VAL A 130 -23.86 15.35 -7.50
CA VAL A 130 -25.02 14.44 -7.54
C VAL A 130 -26.21 15.26 -8.04
N VAL A 131 -26.94 14.71 -9.01
CA VAL A 131 -28.14 15.33 -9.58
C VAL A 131 -29.34 14.42 -9.35
N ILE A 132 -30.51 15.00 -9.15
CA ILE A 132 -31.78 14.25 -9.11
C ILE A 132 -32.51 14.59 -10.40
N ASN A 133 -32.76 13.57 -11.21
CA ASN A 133 -33.64 13.68 -12.38
C ASN A 133 -35.10 13.66 -11.95
#